data_AF-A0A7J4V261-F1
#
_entry.id   AF-A0A7J4V261-F1
#
_cell.length_a   1.000
_cell.length_b   1.000
_cell.length_c   1.000
_cell.angle_alpha   90.00
_cell.angle_beta   90.00
_cell.angle_gamma   90.00
#
_symmetry.space_group_name_H-M   'P 1'
#
loop_
_entity.id
_entity.type
_entity.pdbx_description
1 polymer ?
#
loop_
_entity_poly.entity_id
_entity_poly.type
_entity_poly.pdbx_seq_one_letter_code
_entity_poly.pdbx_strand_id
1 'polypeptide(L)'
;NVNGENRYLWNVMDSETRMLLATHISRGRSLAETRAPFRKAKAVTETRPTEVYSDGMLSYPKAIRRELGTRTKNPHVLVESIRAETNNNKIERLHGSEKSRTKVMRGFDRETGAAALMDGWRVHYDMVRTHQTLGKTPAEAADIPPLVGFKWHELLKLASTRKYTAQNVRRKTPDG
;
A
#
# COMPACT_ATOMS: atom_id res chain seq x y z
N ASN A 1 3.17 -12.26 -12.92
CA ASN A 1 4.24 -13.03 -13.55
C ASN A 1 5.33 -12.05 -13.96
N VAL A 2 6.56 -12.28 -13.52
CA VAL A 2 7.74 -11.49 -13.90
C VAL A 2 8.74 -12.47 -14.51
N ASN A 3 9.02 -12.34 -15.80
CA ASN A 3 9.90 -13.21 -16.57
C ASN A 3 9.61 -14.71 -16.37
N GLY A 4 8.35 -15.12 -16.49
CA GLY A 4 7.94 -16.52 -16.32
C GLY A 4 7.71 -16.95 -14.87
N GLU A 5 8.16 -16.17 -13.88
CA GLU A 5 8.06 -16.53 -12.47
C GLU A 5 6.93 -15.79 -11.73
N ASN A 6 6.33 -16.46 -10.75
CA ASN A 6 5.38 -15.82 -9.86
C ASN A 6 6.11 -14.98 -8.80
N ARG A 7 5.47 -13.89 -8.39
CA ARG A 7 5.94 -12.98 -7.35
C ARG A 7 4.82 -12.77 -6.35
N TYR A 8 5.18 -12.48 -5.11
CA TYR A 8 4.23 -12.11 -4.08
C TYR A 8 3.94 -10.62 -4.17
N LEU A 9 2.66 -10.27 -4.23
CA LEU A 9 2.18 -8.91 -4.10
C LEU A 9 1.61 -8.74 -2.69
N TRP A 10 2.18 -7.80 -1.94
CA TRP A 10 1.78 -7.48 -0.58
C TRP A 10 1.13 -6.12 -0.59
N ASN A 11 -0.03 -6.01 0.05
CA ASN A 11 -0.71 -4.76 0.29
C ASN A 11 -0.93 -4.55 1.79
N VAL A 12 -0.79 -3.31 2.23
CA VAL A 12 -1.23 -2.86 3.56
C VAL A 12 -2.30 -1.80 3.33
N MET A 13 -3.49 -2.04 3.87
CA MET A 13 -4.66 -1.19 3.68
C MET A 13 -5.10 -0.63 5.03
N ASP A 14 -5.41 0.66 5.07
CA ASP A 14 -6.19 1.24 6.16
C ASP A 14 -7.65 0.77 6.06
N SER A 15 -8.15 0.16 7.12
CA SER A 15 -9.40 -0.57 7.05
C SER A 15 -10.63 0.34 6.99
N GLU A 16 -10.52 1.60 7.42
CA GLU A 16 -11.63 2.55 7.51
C GLU A 16 -11.79 3.31 6.20
N THR A 17 -10.68 3.89 5.72
CA THR A 17 -10.61 4.73 4.52
C THR A 17 -10.41 3.92 3.24
N ARG A 18 -10.02 2.64 3.37
CA ARG A 18 -9.55 1.76 2.27
C ARG A 18 -8.24 2.19 1.64
N MET A 19 -7.55 3.22 2.15
CA MET A 19 -6.32 3.71 1.54
C MET A 19 -5.21 2.66 1.57
N LEU A 20 -4.52 2.49 0.45
CA LEU A 20 -3.38 1.58 0.33
C LEU A 20 -2.11 2.27 0.84
N LEU A 21 -1.78 1.99 2.10
CA LEU A 21 -0.61 2.52 2.79
C LEU A 21 0.70 2.00 2.19
N ALA A 22 0.70 0.76 1.68
CA ALA A 22 1.87 0.21 1.03
C ALA A 22 1.49 -0.86 0.00
N THR A 23 2.27 -0.90 -1.07
CA THR A 23 2.35 -2.01 -2.02
C THR A 23 3.81 -2.46 -2.13
N HIS A 24 4.04 -3.77 -2.13
CA HIS A 24 5.37 -4.35 -2.22
C HIS A 24 5.34 -5.63 -3.04
N ILE A 25 6.40 -5.85 -3.83
CA ILE A 25 6.59 -7.08 -4.59
C ILE A 25 7.85 -7.76 -4.03
N SER A 26 7.77 -9.08 -3.84
CA SER A 26 8.92 -9.89 -3.45
C SER A 26 8.92 -11.24 -4.17
N ARG A 27 10.07 -11.93 -4.12
CA ARG A 27 10.24 -13.27 -4.69
C ARG A 27 9.77 -14.36 -3.76
N GLY A 28 9.99 -14.17 -2.46
CA GLY A 28 9.64 -15.10 -1.40
C GLY A 28 8.78 -14.45 -0.33
N ARG A 29 8.65 -15.19 0.78
CA ARG A 29 7.89 -14.80 1.98
C ARG A 29 8.75 -14.94 3.24
N SER A 30 10.06 -14.69 3.11
CA SER A 30 10.96 -14.66 4.26
C SER A 30 10.51 -13.59 5.26
N LEU A 31 10.95 -13.69 6.52
CA LEU A 31 10.64 -12.66 7.52
C LEU A 31 11.07 -11.25 7.07
N ALA A 32 12.18 -11.12 6.33
CA ALA A 32 12.63 -9.84 5.81
C ALA A 32 11.65 -9.28 4.77
N GLU A 33 11.18 -10.13 3.85
CA GLU A 33 10.20 -9.77 2.82
C GLU A 33 8.82 -9.46 3.43
N THR A 34 8.35 -10.24 4.40
CA THR A 34 7.09 -9.98 5.12
C THR A 34 7.15 -8.66 5.92
N ARG A 35 8.32 -8.25 6.42
CA ARG A 35 8.48 -6.96 7.13
C ARG A 35 8.43 -5.75 6.20
N ALA A 36 8.88 -5.89 4.96
CA ALA A 36 9.00 -4.78 4.01
C ALA A 36 7.68 -3.99 3.80
N PRO A 37 6.50 -4.61 3.55
CA PRO A 37 5.26 -3.87 3.38
C PRO A 37 4.86 -3.10 4.66
N PHE A 38 5.03 -3.69 5.85
CA PHE A 38 4.71 -3.00 7.12
C PHE A 38 5.65 -1.84 7.41
N ARG A 39 6.94 -1.95 7.06
CA ARG A 39 7.89 -0.82 7.13
C ARG A 39 7.46 0.33 6.24
N LYS A 40 7.08 0.02 4.99
CA LYS A 40 6.60 1.03 4.04
C LYS A 40 5.35 1.73 4.57
N ALA A 41 4.39 0.96 5.09
CA ALA A 41 3.16 1.52 5.66
C ALA A 41 3.47 2.44 6.86
N LYS A 42 4.31 1.97 7.79
CA LYS A 42 4.76 2.77 8.93
C LYS A 42 5.45 4.07 8.53
N ALA A 43 6.20 4.08 7.42
CA ALA A 43 6.90 5.27 6.97
C ALA A 43 5.97 6.35 6.40
N VAL A 44 4.73 6.01 6.06
CA VAL A 44 3.74 6.96 5.51
C VAL A 44 2.61 7.28 6.49
N THR A 45 2.59 6.64 7.67
CA THR A 45 1.61 6.89 8.72
C THR A 45 2.29 7.42 9.98
N GLU A 46 1.71 8.45 10.61
CA GLU A 46 2.23 8.99 11.86
C GLU A 46 1.78 8.18 13.08
N THR A 47 0.60 7.56 12.98
CA THR A 47 -0.02 6.77 14.04
C THR A 47 0.29 5.28 13.88
N ARG A 48 0.31 4.57 15.01
CA ARG A 48 0.36 3.11 15.01
C ARG A 48 -1.06 2.55 14.99
N PRO A 49 -1.31 1.43 14.28
CA PRO A 49 -2.61 0.79 14.30
C PRO A 49 -2.87 0.12 15.65
N THR A 50 -4.13 0.13 16.09
CA THR A 50 -4.57 -0.63 17.26
C THR A 50 -4.52 -2.13 17.01
N GLU A 51 -4.90 -2.54 15.79
CA GLU A 51 -5.03 -3.92 15.32
C GLU A 51 -4.57 -4.04 13.87
N VAL A 52 -3.96 -5.18 13.54
CA VAL A 52 -3.50 -5.54 12.20
C VAL A 52 -3.97 -6.94 11.89
N TYR A 53 -4.91 -7.03 10.96
CA TYR A 53 -5.54 -8.28 10.54
C TYR A 53 -4.72 -8.93 9.41
N SER A 54 -4.38 -10.21 9.58
CA SER A 54 -3.74 -11.00 8.52
C SER A 54 -4.25 -12.44 8.50
N ASP A 55 -3.92 -13.16 7.43
CA ASP A 55 -4.07 -14.62 7.38
C ASP A 55 -3.06 -15.34 8.30
N GLY A 56 -3.14 -16.67 8.31
CA GLY A 56 -2.35 -17.58 9.15
C GLY A 56 -0.89 -17.78 8.79
N MET A 57 -0.28 -16.96 7.93
CA MET A 57 1.15 -17.11 7.62
C MET A 57 2.02 -16.87 8.87
N LEU A 58 2.87 -17.85 9.18
CA LEU A 58 3.71 -17.90 10.39
C LEU A 58 4.64 -16.69 10.58
N SER A 59 5.01 -15.99 9.50
CA SER A 59 5.90 -14.83 9.58
C SER A 59 5.18 -13.55 10.03
N TYR A 60 3.84 -13.45 9.89
CA TYR A 60 3.09 -12.24 10.20
C TYR A 60 3.20 -11.79 11.66
N PRO A 61 2.97 -12.65 12.68
CA PRO A 61 3.05 -12.20 14.07
C PRO A 61 4.39 -11.53 14.40
N LYS A 62 5.49 -12.12 13.91
CA LYS A 62 6.85 -11.61 14.14
C LYS A 62 7.16 -10.36 13.31
N ALA A 63 6.67 -10.28 12.07
CA ALA A 63 6.84 -9.10 11.23
C ALA A 63 6.07 -7.89 11.77
N ILE A 64 4.79 -8.08 12.09
CA ILE A 64 3.89 -7.05 12.63
C ILE A 64 4.40 -6.55 13.97
N ARG A 65 4.79 -7.44 14.89
CA ARG A 65 5.36 -7.03 16.19
C ARG A 65 6.60 -6.15 16.02
N ARG A 66 7.49 -6.49 15.09
CA ARG A 66 8.75 -5.76 14.88
C ARG A 66 8.53 -4.38 14.28
N GLU A 67 7.56 -4.23 13.38
CA GLU A 67 7.37 -2.96 12.67
C GLU A 67 6.34 -2.07 13.35
N LEU A 68 5.20 -2.64 13.73
CA LEU A 68 4.01 -1.92 14.19
C LEU A 68 3.73 -2.12 15.68
N GLY A 69 4.38 -3.09 16.32
CA GLY A 69 4.26 -3.33 17.76
C GLY A 69 4.87 -2.24 18.64
N THR A 70 4.52 -2.31 19.92
CA THR A 70 5.15 -1.56 21.01
C THR A 70 5.94 -2.50 21.91
N ARG A 71 6.58 -1.96 22.96
CA ARG A 71 7.29 -2.79 23.96
C ARG A 71 6.36 -3.81 24.62
N THR A 72 5.09 -3.47 24.79
CA THR A 72 4.11 -4.26 25.56
C THR A 72 3.03 -4.93 24.71
N LYS A 73 2.73 -4.43 23.51
CA LYS A 73 1.61 -4.92 22.69
C LYS A 73 2.05 -5.32 21.28
N ASN A 74 1.60 -6.50 20.83
CA ASN A 74 1.59 -6.87 19.41
C ASN A 74 0.17 -6.61 18.86
N PRO A 75 -0.01 -5.74 17.86
CA PRO A 75 -1.34 -5.45 17.32
C PRO A 75 -1.84 -6.55 16.37
N HIS A 76 -1.09 -7.63 16.15
CA HIS A 76 -1.51 -8.70 15.24
C HIS A 76 -2.76 -9.42 15.72
N VAL A 77 -3.75 -9.53 14.82
CA VAL A 77 -4.95 -10.35 14.98
C VAL A 77 -5.01 -11.34 13.82
N LEU A 78 -5.11 -12.63 14.15
CA LEU A 78 -5.30 -13.69 13.17
C LEU A 78 -6.76 -13.72 12.72
N VAL A 79 -6.99 -13.71 11.40
CA VAL A 79 -8.32 -13.95 10.83
C VAL A 79 -8.50 -15.46 10.63
N GLU A 80 -9.26 -16.10 11.51
CA GLU A 80 -9.46 -17.56 11.53
C GLU A 80 -10.50 -18.06 10.51
N SER A 81 -11.41 -17.19 10.04
CA SER A 81 -12.45 -17.56 9.08
C SER A 81 -13.02 -16.34 8.34
N ILE A 82 -13.42 -16.53 7.08
CA ILE A 82 -14.12 -15.53 6.24
C ILE A 82 -15.44 -15.06 6.89
N ARG A 83 -16.02 -15.87 7.79
CA ARG A 83 -17.28 -15.59 8.50
C ARG A 83 -17.11 -14.89 9.86
N ALA A 84 -15.87 -14.62 10.28
CA ALA A 84 -15.64 -13.90 11.53
C ALA A 84 -16.05 -12.42 11.40
N GLU A 85 -16.49 -11.83 12.51
CA GLU A 85 -16.85 -10.40 12.63
C GLU A 85 -15.66 -9.50 12.27
N THR A 86 -14.45 -9.97 12.56
CA THR A 86 -13.17 -9.42 12.13
C THR A 86 -12.64 -10.16 10.91
N ASN A 87 -12.67 -9.51 9.73
CA ASN A 87 -12.25 -10.15 8.49
C ASN A 87 -11.33 -9.30 7.62
N ASN A 88 -10.61 -10.00 6.76
CA ASN A 88 -9.72 -9.50 5.71
C ASN A 88 -10.45 -9.32 4.35
N ASN A 89 -11.79 -9.40 4.30
CA ASN A 89 -12.56 -9.38 3.05
C ASN A 89 -12.32 -8.10 2.24
N LYS A 90 -12.08 -6.97 2.92
CA LYS A 90 -11.74 -5.69 2.27
C LYS A 90 -10.48 -5.81 1.41
N ILE A 91 -9.42 -6.42 1.93
CA ILE A 91 -8.17 -6.60 1.20
C ILE A 91 -8.24 -7.77 0.21
N GLU A 92 -9.04 -8.80 0.49
CA GLU A 92 -9.30 -9.88 -0.49
C GLU A 92 -10.04 -9.36 -1.73
N ARG A 93 -11.01 -8.45 -1.56
CA ARG A 93 -11.69 -7.78 -2.68
C ARG A 93 -10.72 -6.94 -3.51
N LEU A 94 -9.77 -6.26 -2.86
CA LEU A 94 -8.69 -5.56 -3.55
C LEU A 94 -7.85 -6.54 -4.39
N HIS A 95 -7.41 -7.66 -3.79
CA HIS A 95 -6.63 -8.67 -4.50
C HIS A 95 -7.36 -9.22 -5.73
N GLY A 96 -8.69 -9.38 -5.66
CA GLY A 96 -9.50 -9.74 -6.83
C GLY A 96 -9.44 -8.68 -7.95
N SER A 97 -9.47 -7.40 -7.60
CA SER A 97 -9.34 -6.29 -8.56
C SER A 97 -7.95 -6.26 -9.21
N GLU A 98 -6.89 -6.47 -8.42
CA GLU A 98 -5.51 -6.51 -8.92
C GLU A 98 -5.24 -7.73 -9.80
N LYS A 99 -5.78 -8.91 -9.43
CA LYS A 99 -5.69 -10.12 -10.25
C LYS A 99 -6.36 -9.91 -11.61
N SER A 100 -7.54 -9.32 -11.65
CA SER A 100 -8.23 -9.03 -12.91
C SER A 100 -7.43 -8.07 -13.80
N ARG A 101 -6.81 -7.05 -13.20
CA ARG A 101 -5.96 -6.09 -13.92
C ARG A 101 -4.66 -6.73 -14.42
N THR A 102 -3.97 -7.49 -13.57
CA THR A 102 -2.68 -8.10 -13.93
C THR A 102 -2.85 -9.28 -14.89
N LYS A 103 -3.99 -9.99 -14.87
CA LYS A 103 -4.30 -11.10 -15.79
C LYS A 103 -4.30 -10.68 -17.26
N VAL A 104 -4.80 -9.48 -17.58
CA VAL A 104 -4.87 -8.98 -18.97
C VAL A 104 -3.57 -8.34 -19.44
N MET A 105 -2.61 -8.12 -18.54
CA MET A 105 -1.31 -7.56 -18.88
C MET A 105 -0.36 -8.68 -19.28
N ARG A 106 0.42 -8.45 -20.36
CA ARG A 106 1.57 -9.32 -20.65
C ARG A 106 2.52 -9.27 -19.45
N GLY A 107 3.12 -10.41 -19.11
CA GLY A 107 4.03 -10.52 -17.96
C GLY A 107 5.12 -9.45 -17.99
N PHE A 108 5.66 -9.11 -16.83
CA PHE A 108 6.68 -8.06 -16.73
C PHE A 108 8.07 -8.63 -17.03
N ASP A 109 8.89 -7.91 -17.79
CA ASP A 109 10.28 -8.32 -18.03
C ASP A 109 11.15 -8.19 -16.77
N ARG A 110 10.85 -7.19 -15.92
CA ARG A 110 11.64 -6.88 -14.72
C ARG A 110 10.75 -6.58 -13.50
N GLU A 111 11.26 -6.94 -12.33
CA GLU A 111 10.59 -6.72 -11.04
C GLU A 111 10.41 -5.23 -10.74
N THR A 112 11.37 -4.39 -11.16
CA THR A 112 11.28 -2.93 -11.03
C THR A 112 10.13 -2.35 -11.86
N GLY A 113 9.89 -2.87 -13.06
CA GLY A 113 8.77 -2.47 -13.90
C GLY A 113 7.43 -2.91 -13.30
N ALA A 114 7.36 -4.14 -12.78
CA ALA A 114 6.20 -4.62 -12.05
C ALA A 114 5.90 -3.75 -10.82
N ALA A 115 6.93 -3.40 -10.04
CA ALA A 115 6.79 -2.56 -8.85
C ALA A 115 6.30 -1.15 -9.21
N ALA A 116 6.90 -0.51 -10.22
CA ALA A 116 6.49 0.81 -10.69
C ALA A 116 5.03 0.83 -11.17
N LEU A 117 4.59 -0.22 -11.88
CA LEU A 117 3.19 -0.32 -12.30
C LEU A 117 2.26 -0.48 -11.09
N MET A 118 2.60 -1.35 -10.14
CA MET A 118 1.77 -1.57 -8.94
C MET A 118 1.71 -0.31 -8.06
N ASP A 119 2.81 0.45 -7.97
CA ASP A 119 2.81 1.77 -7.33
C ASP A 119 1.92 2.77 -8.08
N GLY A 120 1.95 2.78 -9.41
CA GLY A 120 1.05 3.59 -10.23
C GLY A 120 -0.43 3.19 -10.06
N TRP A 121 -0.70 1.90 -9.93
CA TRP A 121 -2.04 1.39 -9.61
C TRP A 121 -2.49 1.84 -8.22
N ARG A 122 -1.61 1.78 -7.22
CA ARG A 122 -1.88 2.27 -5.87
C ARG A 122 -2.30 3.74 -5.89
N VAL A 123 -1.53 4.61 -6.57
CA VAL A 123 -1.88 6.03 -6.75
C VAL A 123 -3.23 6.20 -7.43
N HIS A 124 -3.48 5.44 -8.50
CA HIS A 124 -4.76 5.48 -9.19
C HIS A 124 -5.93 5.06 -8.29
N TYR A 125 -5.76 3.99 -7.53
CA TYR A 125 -6.76 3.47 -6.60
C TYR A 125 -7.06 4.48 -5.48
N ASP A 126 -6.02 5.05 -4.85
CA ASP A 126 -6.17 5.95 -3.71
C ASP A 126 -6.68 7.34 -4.09
N MET A 127 -6.16 7.93 -5.18
CA MET A 127 -6.35 9.35 -5.48
C MET A 127 -7.33 9.63 -6.62
N VAL A 128 -7.56 8.67 -7.52
CA VAL A 128 -8.30 8.92 -8.78
C VAL A 128 -9.61 8.15 -8.82
N ARG A 129 -9.58 6.86 -8.50
CA ARG A 129 -10.73 5.96 -8.62
C ARG A 129 -11.71 6.16 -7.47
N THR A 130 -12.96 6.46 -7.80
CA THR A 130 -14.06 6.42 -6.82
C THR A 130 -14.26 4.99 -6.33
N HIS A 131 -14.17 4.79 -5.01
CA HIS A 131 -14.38 3.48 -4.41
C HIS A 131 -15.88 3.20 -4.30
N GLN A 132 -16.32 2.06 -4.85
CA GLN A 132 -17.75 1.72 -4.96
C GLN A 132 -18.52 1.79 -3.63
N THR A 133 -17.93 1.29 -2.54
CA THR A 133 -18.60 1.29 -1.23
C THR A 133 -18.44 2.59 -0.44
N LEU A 134 -17.49 3.46 -0.81
CA LEU A 134 -17.27 4.73 -0.10
C LEU A 134 -18.00 5.88 -0.80
N GLY A 135 -18.31 5.76 -2.09
CA GLY A 135 -18.84 6.86 -2.91
C GLY A 135 -17.81 7.96 -3.23
N LYS A 136 -16.63 7.89 -2.63
CA LYS A 136 -15.49 8.80 -2.79
C LYS A 136 -14.18 8.01 -2.97
N THR A 137 -13.08 8.68 -3.28
CA THR A 137 -11.76 8.06 -3.34
C THR A 137 -11.29 7.68 -1.92
N PRO A 138 -10.42 6.65 -1.77
CA PRO A 138 -9.81 6.34 -0.48
C PRO A 138 -9.08 7.54 0.16
N ALA A 139 -8.42 8.36 -0.65
CA ALA A 139 -7.77 9.59 -0.18
C ALA A 139 -8.79 10.59 0.41
N GLU A 140 -9.91 10.82 -0.27
CA GLU A 140 -11.01 11.66 0.26
C GLU A 140 -11.69 11.05 1.49
N ALA A 141 -11.61 9.72 1.67
CA ALA A 141 -12.05 9.06 2.89
C ALA A 141 -11.06 9.22 4.05
N ALA A 142 -9.78 9.41 3.74
CA ALA A 142 -8.71 9.74 4.69
C ALA A 142 -8.51 11.25 4.87
N ASP A 143 -9.55 12.05 4.59
CA ASP A 143 -9.55 13.51 4.70
C ASP A 143 -8.45 14.23 3.89
N ILE A 144 -7.92 13.58 2.86
CA ILE A 144 -7.05 14.23 1.88
C ILE A 144 -7.94 15.05 0.95
N PRO A 145 -7.65 16.34 0.72
CA PRO A 145 -8.47 17.19 -0.13
C PRO A 145 -8.70 16.58 -1.53
N PRO A 146 -9.94 16.62 -2.04
CA PRO A 146 -10.27 16.07 -3.35
C PRO A 146 -9.51 16.80 -4.46
N LEU A 147 -9.10 16.04 -5.46
CA LEU A 147 -8.57 16.59 -6.71
C LEU A 147 -9.72 17.06 -7.59
N VAL A 148 -9.64 18.30 -8.06
CA VAL A 148 -10.69 18.93 -8.88
C VAL A 148 -10.38 18.73 -10.37
N GLY A 149 -11.43 18.49 -11.17
CA GLY A 149 -11.30 18.35 -12.62
C GLY A 149 -10.50 17.12 -13.04
N PHE A 150 -9.50 17.31 -13.91
CA PHE A 150 -8.68 16.20 -14.40
C PHE A 150 -7.64 15.77 -13.36
N LYS A 151 -8.04 14.81 -12.50
CA LYS A 151 -7.26 14.34 -11.34
C LYS A 151 -5.80 13.98 -11.64
N TRP A 152 -5.50 13.38 -12.78
CA TRP A 152 -4.11 13.05 -13.16
C TRP A 152 -3.26 14.29 -13.42
N HIS A 153 -3.81 15.32 -14.06
CA HIS A 153 -3.08 16.57 -14.26
C HIS A 153 -2.75 17.23 -12.93
N GLU A 154 -3.71 17.30 -12.01
CA GLU A 154 -3.49 17.86 -10.67
C GLU A 154 -2.43 17.06 -9.88
N LEU A 155 -2.46 15.73 -9.91
CA LEU A 155 -1.43 14.89 -9.28
C LEU A 155 -0.04 15.16 -9.85
N LEU A 156 0.08 15.23 -11.17
CA LEU A 156 1.36 15.49 -11.84
C LEU A 156 1.89 16.89 -11.52
N LYS A 157 0.99 17.89 -11.46
CA LYS A 157 1.31 19.25 -11.07
C LYS A 157 1.83 19.31 -9.63
N LEU A 158 1.10 18.73 -8.68
CA LEU A 158 1.49 18.66 -7.26
C LEU A 158 2.84 17.95 -7.07
N ALA A 159 3.04 16.81 -7.74
CA ALA A 159 4.27 16.04 -7.65
C ALA A 159 5.48 16.80 -8.24
N SER A 160 5.29 17.50 -9.36
CA SER A 160 6.33 18.29 -10.01
C SER A 160 6.73 19.50 -9.16
N THR A 161 5.75 20.21 -8.61
CA THR A 161 5.98 21.34 -7.70
C THR A 161 6.74 20.88 -6.45
N ARG A 162 6.31 19.78 -5.81
CA ARG A 162 7.00 19.25 -4.61
C ARG A 162 8.46 18.89 -4.89
N LYS A 163 8.74 18.23 -6.01
CA LYS A 163 10.11 17.88 -6.41
C LYS A 163 10.97 19.14 -6.63
N TYR A 164 10.44 20.13 -7.34
CA TYR A 164 11.13 21.40 -7.58
C TYR A 164 11.46 22.12 -6.26
N THR A 165 10.50 22.23 -5.35
CA THR A 165 10.71 22.84 -4.03
C THR A 165 11.76 22.09 -3.22
N ALA A 166 11.68 20.75 -3.15
CA ALA A 166 12.65 19.95 -2.40
C ALA A 166 14.08 20.05 -2.96
N GLN A 167 14.23 20.10 -4.30
CA GLN A 167 15.52 20.29 -4.95
C GLN A 167 16.12 21.67 -4.66
N ASN A 168 15.29 22.72 -4.68
CA ASN A 168 15.74 24.08 -4.41
C ASN A 168 16.08 24.33 -2.94
N VAL A 169 15.38 23.68 -2.00
CA VAL A 169 15.75 23.72 -0.58
C VAL A 169 17.14 23.09 -0.38
N ARG A 170 17.41 21.91 -0.96
CA ARG A 170 18.72 21.26 -0.88
C ARG A 170 19.86 22.10 -1.48
N ARG A 171 19.58 22.87 -2.53
CA ARG A 171 20.55 23.80 -3.13
C ARG A 171 20.84 25.04 -2.27
N LYS A 172 19.94 25.40 -1.35
CA LYS A 172 20.05 26.60 -0.51
C LYS A 172 20.69 26.34 0.85
N THR A 173 20.74 25.10 1.34
CA THR A 173 21.56 24.74 2.49
C THR A 173 23.03 24.68 2.03
N PRO A 174 23.92 25.59 2.48
CA PRO A 174 25.35 25.43 2.26
C PRO A 174 25.78 24.15 2.98
N ASP A 175 26.64 23.36 2.36
CA ASP A 175 27.31 22.25 3.03
C ASP A 175 28.04 22.83 4.26
N GLY A 176 27.52 22.49 5.44
CA GLY A 176 28.06 22.92 6.74
C GLY A 176 29.31 22.16 7.11
#